data_AF-A0A9P4GX62-F1
#
_entry.id   AF-A0A9P4GX62-F1
#
_cell.length_a   1.000
_cell.length_b   1.000
_cell.length_c   1.000
_cell.angle_alpha   90.00
_cell.angle_beta   90.00
_cell.angle_gamma   90.00
#
_symmetry.space_group_name_H-M   'P 1'
#
loop_
_entity.id
_entity.type
_entity.pdbx_description
1 polymer ?
#
loop_
_entity_poly.entity_id
_entity_poly.type
_entity_poly.pdbx_seq_one_letter_code
_entity_poly.pdbx_strand_id
1 'polypeptide(L)'
;RILWIDSVCINQQDKSEERIQIGMMDQIYSRANKVHVWLGEAAPSDRIKRVFEFFREIARSGRDENKIFSWKINETKSWDKASLNSVDRFLSKPWFVRRWILQEVIL
;
A
#
# COMPACT_ATOMS: atom_id res chain seq x y z
N ARG A 1 5.54 -17.19 16.78
CA ARG A 1 5.45 -15.74 16.46
C ARG A 1 4.10 -15.26 16.96
N ILE A 2 4.03 -14.05 17.53
CA ILE A 2 2.76 -13.43 17.92
C ILE A 2 2.29 -12.61 16.71
N LEU A 3 1.04 -12.82 16.29
CA LEU A 3 0.41 -12.08 15.21
C LEU A 3 -0.82 -11.40 15.76
N TRP A 4 -1.01 -10.16 15.36
CA TRP A 4 -2.22 -9.41 15.64
C TRP A 4 -2.96 -9.16 14.32
N ILE A 5 -4.25 -9.44 14.31
CA ILE A 5 -5.14 -9.28 13.15
C ILE A 5 -6.41 -8.65 13.71
N ASP A 6 -6.75 -7.45 13.28
CA ASP A 6 -7.91 -6.67 13.76
C ASP A 6 -9.21 -7.48 13.80
N SER A 7 -9.49 -8.25 12.75
CA SER A 7 -10.70 -9.07 12.63
C SER A 7 -10.75 -10.28 13.57
N VAL A 8 -9.62 -10.69 14.15
CA VAL A 8 -9.49 -11.86 15.02
C VAL A 8 -9.29 -11.45 16.47
N CYS A 9 -8.47 -10.42 16.71
CA CYS A 9 -8.05 -9.99 18.04
C CYS A 9 -9.00 -8.98 18.68
N ILE A 10 -9.84 -8.30 17.89
CA ILE A 10 -10.85 -7.36 18.40
C ILE A 10 -12.20 -8.07 18.42
N ASN A 11 -12.89 -8.05 19.55
CA ASN A 11 -14.27 -8.50 19.59
C ASN A 11 -15.19 -7.53 18.83
N GLN A 12 -15.48 -7.84 17.58
CA GLN A 12 -16.32 -7.03 16.70
C GLN A 12 -17.78 -6.90 17.18
N GLN A 13 -18.22 -7.76 18.11
CA GLN A 13 -19.56 -7.73 18.71
C GLN A 13 -19.65 -6.78 19.91
N ASP A 14 -18.51 -6.43 20.53
CA ASP A 14 -18.45 -5.48 21.64
C ASP A 14 -17.97 -4.12 21.14
N LYS A 15 -18.92 -3.19 20.94
CA LYS A 15 -18.62 -1.82 20.48
C LYS A 15 -17.78 -1.00 21.46
N SER A 16 -17.77 -1.35 22.74
CA SER A 16 -16.95 -0.66 23.74
C SER A 16 -15.51 -1.10 23.65
N GLU A 17 -15.27 -2.42 23.55
CA GLU A 17 -13.93 -2.97 23.28
C GLU A 17 -13.40 -2.48 21.94
N GLU A 18 -14.21 -2.54 20.87
CA GLU A 18 -13.83 -2.11 19.53
C GLU A 18 -13.29 -0.67 19.55
N ARG A 19 -13.98 0.25 20.23
CA ARG A 19 -13.53 1.65 20.36
C ARG A 19 -12.20 1.78 21.10
N ILE A 20 -12.00 1.01 22.18
CA ILE A 20 -10.74 0.99 22.93
C ILE A 20 -9.61 0.49 22.04
N GLN A 21 -9.80 -0.64 21.35
CA GLN A 21 -8.81 -1.25 20.46
C GLN A 21 -8.47 -0.34 19.26
N ILE A 22 -9.48 0.30 18.66
CA ILE A 22 -9.25 1.31 17.61
C ILE A 22 -8.41 2.47 18.15
N GLY A 23 -8.68 2.93 19.38
CA GLY A 23 -7.90 3.96 20.05
C GLY A 23 -6.46 3.54 20.40
N MET A 24 -6.12 2.26 20.29
CA MET A 24 -4.78 1.71 20.53
C MET A 24 -4.04 1.29 19.25
N MET A 25 -4.64 1.44 18.07
CA MET A 25 -4.03 0.98 16.81
C MET A 25 -2.66 1.62 16.56
N ASP A 26 -2.47 2.88 16.93
CA ASP A 26 -1.19 3.57 16.86
C ASP A 26 -0.10 2.88 17.71
N GLN A 27 -0.45 2.44 18.91
CA GLN A 27 0.44 1.71 19.81
C GLN A 27 0.73 0.30 19.30
N ILE A 28 -0.25 -0.35 18.67
CA ILE A 28 -0.09 -1.70 18.12
C ILE A 28 0.85 -1.67 16.93
N TYR A 29 0.63 -0.79 15.95
CA TYR A 29 1.49 -0.68 14.77
C TYR A 29 2.91 -0.21 15.14
N SER A 30 3.04 0.81 15.99
CA SER A 30 4.37 1.31 16.43
C SER A 30 5.20 0.30 17.22
N ARG A 31 4.57 -0.68 17.86
CA ARG A 31 5.25 -1.76 18.59
C ARG A 31 5.42 -3.02 17.75
N ALA A 32 4.84 -3.08 16.55
CA ALA A 32 4.96 -4.23 15.68
C ALA A 32 6.39 -4.29 15.11
N ASN A 33 7.06 -5.42 15.29
CA ASN A 33 8.36 -5.64 14.65
C ASN A 33 8.24 -5.66 13.11
N LYS A 34 7.08 -6.12 12.60
CA LYS A 34 6.75 -6.16 11.18
C LYS A 34 5.25 -6.03 10.98
N VAL A 35 4.86 -5.24 9.98
CA VAL A 35 3.49 -5.17 9.48
C VAL A 35 3.42 -5.96 8.16
N HIS A 36 2.47 -6.89 8.08
CA HIS A 36 2.25 -7.70 6.88
C HIS A 36 1.00 -7.22 6.16
N VAL A 37 1.19 -6.70 4.95
CA VAL A 37 0.10 -6.20 4.10
C VAL A 37 -0.33 -7.27 3.10
N TRP A 38 -1.62 -7.59 3.08
CA TRP A 38 -2.22 -8.48 2.09
C TRP A 38 -2.83 -7.67 0.92
N LEU A 39 -2.26 -7.83 -0.27
CA LEU A 39 -2.71 -7.14 -1.49
C LEU A 39 -3.62 -8.02 -2.39
N GLY A 40 -4.16 -9.09 -1.83
CA GLY A 40 -4.90 -10.09 -2.61
C GLY A 40 -4.00 -11.05 -3.37
N GLU A 41 -4.64 -11.98 -4.08
CA GLU A 41 -3.93 -12.92 -4.94
C GLU A 41 -3.29 -12.20 -6.14
N ALA A 42 -2.14 -12.72 -6.57
CA ALA A 42 -1.44 -12.22 -7.74
C ALA A 42 -2.00 -12.90 -9.00
N ALA A 43 -2.47 -12.10 -9.95
CA ALA A 43 -2.80 -12.58 -11.29
C ALA A 43 -1.58 -12.43 -12.23
N PRO A 44 -1.40 -13.30 -13.24
CA PRO A 44 -0.36 -13.11 -14.26
C PRO A 44 -0.45 -11.73 -14.94
N SER A 45 -1.68 -11.23 -15.09
CA SER A 45 -1.95 -9.94 -15.69
C SER A 45 -1.48 -8.77 -14.80
N ASP A 46 -1.28 -8.95 -13.49
CA ASP A 46 -0.84 -7.92 -12.54
C ASP A 46 0.57 -7.39 -12.81
N ARG A 47 1.40 -8.15 -13.53
CA ARG A 47 2.79 -7.78 -13.87
C ARG A 47 3.53 -7.17 -12.67
N ILE A 48 3.39 -7.78 -11.48
CA ILE A 48 3.84 -7.23 -10.19
C ILE A 48 5.30 -6.76 -10.22
N LYS A 49 6.19 -7.54 -10.83
CA LYS A 49 7.60 -7.15 -10.99
C LYS A 49 7.74 -5.77 -11.67
N ARG A 50 6.96 -5.54 -12.73
CA ARG A 50 6.96 -4.31 -13.51
C ARG A 50 6.40 -3.13 -12.71
N VAL A 51 5.39 -3.38 -11.87
CA VAL A 51 4.87 -2.38 -10.92
C VAL A 51 5.93 -1.95 -9.90
N PHE A 52 6.68 -2.88 -9.32
CA PHE A 52 7.74 -2.52 -8.36
C PHE A 52 8.96 -1.87 -9.02
N GLU A 53 9.26 -2.19 -10.29
CA GLU A 53 10.25 -1.45 -11.08
C GLU A 53 9.82 0.01 -11.25
N PHE A 54 8.54 0.25 -11.57
CA PHE A 54 7.97 1.60 -11.71
C PHE A 54 8.14 2.42 -10.42
N PHE A 55 7.75 1.86 -9.27
CA PHE A 55 7.92 2.56 -7.98
C PHE A 55 9.39 2.83 -7.64
N ARG A 56 10.29 1.93 -8.01
CA ARG A 56 11.74 2.13 -7.80
C ARG A 56 12.29 3.25 -8.66
N GLU A 57 11.83 3.37 -9.91
CA GLU A 57 12.19 4.48 -10.80
C GLU A 57 11.68 5.82 -10.26
N ILE A 58 10.43 5.87 -9.78
CA ILE A 58 9.88 7.07 -9.12
C ILE A 58 10.71 7.43 -7.88
N ALA A 59 10.98 6.46 -7.01
CA ALA A 59 11.72 6.71 -5.76
C ALA A 59 13.14 7.22 -6.03
N ARG A 60 13.81 6.72 -7.07
CA ARG A 60 15.16 7.15 -7.49
C ARG A 60 15.18 8.51 -8.18
N SER A 61 14.09 8.90 -8.83
CA SER A 61 14.01 10.16 -9.58
C SER A 61 14.01 11.40 -8.68
N GLY A 62 13.82 11.23 -7.38
CA GLY A 62 13.92 12.29 -6.38
C GLY A 62 12.75 13.28 -6.42
N ARG A 63 12.51 13.95 -5.29
CA ARG A 63 11.46 14.96 -5.04
C ARG A 63 11.67 16.27 -5.84
N ASP A 64 12.12 16.17 -7.08
CA ASP A 64 12.17 17.30 -8.00
C ASP A 64 10.85 17.29 -8.76
N GLU A 65 9.89 18.11 -8.31
CA GLU A 65 8.56 18.22 -8.92
C GLU A 65 8.64 18.51 -10.42
N ASN A 66 9.69 19.22 -10.86
CA ASN A 66 9.94 19.51 -12.26
C ASN A 66 10.36 18.26 -13.05
N LYS A 67 11.04 17.30 -12.41
CA LYS A 67 11.35 16.01 -13.05
C LYS A 67 10.09 15.16 -13.19
N ILE A 68 9.27 15.05 -12.14
CA ILE A 68 7.99 14.32 -12.19
C ILE A 68 7.10 14.87 -13.32
N PHE A 69 7.07 16.19 -13.52
CA PHE A 69 6.35 16.80 -14.62
C PHE A 69 7.03 16.55 -15.99
N SER A 70 8.37 16.54 -16.05
CA SER A 70 9.10 16.17 -17.27
C SER A 70 8.92 14.69 -17.67
N TRP A 71 8.67 13.77 -16.73
CA TRP A 71 8.27 12.38 -17.01
C TRP A 71 6.92 12.31 -17.74
N LYS A 72 6.03 13.30 -17.53
CA LYS A 72 4.78 13.42 -18.31
C LYS A 72 5.01 13.94 -19.73
N ILE A 73 6.09 14.69 -19.96
CA ILE A 73 6.34 15.42 -21.22
C ILE A 73 7.28 14.63 -22.16
N ASN A 74 8.30 13.95 -21.61
CA ASN A 74 9.26 13.17 -22.40
C ASN A 74 8.85 11.69 -22.45
N GLU A 75 7.83 11.44 -23.26
CA GLU A 75 7.57 10.17 -23.92
C GLU A 75 7.35 8.93 -23.04
N THR A 76 6.10 8.49 -23.08
CA THR A 76 5.57 7.11 -23.15
C THR A 76 6.39 6.05 -23.92
N LYS A 77 7.67 6.28 -24.26
CA LYS A 77 8.57 5.28 -24.87
C LYS A 77 9.16 4.27 -23.87
N SER A 78 9.22 4.59 -22.57
CA SER A 78 9.79 3.66 -21.55
C SER A 78 8.76 2.66 -20.97
N TRP A 79 7.48 3.00 -20.99
CA TRP A 79 6.43 2.23 -20.32
C TRP A 79 5.24 2.01 -21.25
N ASP A 80 5.03 0.75 -21.62
CA ASP A 80 3.89 0.35 -22.45
C ASP A 80 2.56 0.53 -21.70
N LYS A 81 1.47 0.72 -22.46
CA LYS A 81 0.11 0.91 -21.91
C LYS A 81 -0.29 -0.21 -20.94
N ALA A 82 0.10 -1.46 -21.20
CA ALA A 82 -0.25 -2.57 -20.31
C ALA A 82 0.53 -2.50 -18.99
N SER A 83 1.74 -1.93 -18.97
CA SER A 83 2.49 -1.70 -17.73
C SER A 83 1.82 -0.60 -16.89
N LEU A 84 1.38 0.49 -17.52
CA LEU A 84 0.64 1.56 -16.82
C LEU A 84 -0.70 1.04 -16.26
N ASN A 85 -1.46 0.27 -17.04
CA ASN A 85 -2.68 -0.37 -16.57
C ASN A 85 -2.42 -1.34 -15.40
N SER A 86 -1.25 -1.96 -15.36
CA SER A 86 -0.89 -2.86 -14.26
C SER A 86 -0.62 -2.09 -12.96
N VAL A 87 0.00 -0.91 -13.05
CA VAL A 87 0.17 0.00 -11.90
C VAL A 87 -1.19 0.50 -11.40
N ASP A 88 -2.05 0.94 -12.31
CA ASP A 88 -3.40 1.42 -11.99
C ASP A 88 -4.22 0.33 -11.27
N ARG A 89 -4.26 -0.89 -11.82
CA ARG A 89 -4.95 -2.00 -11.18
C ARG A 89 -4.34 -2.37 -9.82
N PHE A 90 -3.02 -2.30 -9.70
CA PHE A 90 -2.34 -2.57 -8.43
C PHE A 90 -2.74 -1.56 -7.35
N LEU A 91 -2.73 -0.27 -7.67
CA LEU A 91 -3.14 0.81 -6.76
C LEU A 91 -4.65 0.83 -6.51
N SER A 92 -5.44 0.17 -7.35
CA SER A 92 -6.88 -0.02 -7.16
C SER A 92 -7.23 -1.18 -6.24
N LYS A 93 -6.25 -1.93 -5.71
CA LYS A 93 -6.51 -3.04 -4.78
C LYS A 93 -7.14 -2.52 -3.47
N PRO A 94 -8.06 -3.29 -2.84
CA PRO A 94 -8.82 -2.82 -1.68
C PRO A 94 -7.98 -2.26 -0.53
N TRP A 95 -6.77 -2.79 -0.34
CA TRP A 95 -5.86 -2.29 0.68
C TRP A 95 -5.57 -0.79 0.53
N PHE A 96 -5.36 -0.28 -0.70
CA PHE A 96 -4.99 1.12 -0.97
C PHE A 96 -6.11 2.15 -0.75
N VAL A 97 -7.36 1.71 -0.56
CA VAL A 97 -8.51 2.59 -0.31
C VAL A 97 -8.99 2.55 1.15
N ARG A 98 -8.34 1.76 2.01
CA ARG A 98 -8.66 1.69 3.44
C ARG A 98 -8.25 2.98 4.16
N ARG A 99 -9.06 3.41 5.12
CA ARG A 99 -8.78 4.58 5.96
C ARG A 99 -7.47 4.46 6.76
N TRP A 100 -7.11 3.24 7.16
CA TRP A 100 -6.05 2.98 8.15
C TRP A 100 -4.66 2.74 7.56
N ILE A 101 -4.49 2.81 6.23
CA ILE A 101 -3.20 2.56 5.55
C ILE A 101 -2.07 3.43 6.11
N LEU A 102 -2.37 4.69 6.44
CA LEU A 102 -1.36 5.61 6.96
C LEU A 102 -0.76 5.10 8.27
N GLN A 103 -1.59 4.56 9.17
CA GLN A 103 -1.10 3.98 10.42
C GLN A 103 -0.31 2.70 10.17
N GLU A 104 -0.77 1.86 9.23
CA GLU A 104 -0.11 0.60 8.87
C GLU A 104 1.28 0.78 8.25
N VAL A 105 1.52 1.89 7.55
CA VAL A 105 2.76 2.13 6.79
C VAL A 105 3.75 3.05 7.50
N ILE A 106 3.24 4.01 8.28
CA ILE A 106 4.07 5.08 8.87
C ILE A 106 4.51 4.75 10.30
N LEU A 107 3.72 3.99 11.05
CA LEU A 107 3.98 3.66 12.46
C LEU A 107 4.66 2.30 12.58
#